data_AF-A0A1X4I4B3-F1
#
_entry.id   AF-A0A1X4I4B3-F1
#
_cell.length_a   1.000
_cell.length_b   1.000
_cell.length_c   1.000
_cell.angle_alpha   90.00
_cell.angle_beta   90.00
_cell.angle_gamma   90.00
#
_symmetry.space_group_name_H-M   'P 1'
#
loop_
_entity.id
_entity.type
_entity.pdbx_description
1 polymer ?
#
loop_
_entity_poly.entity_id
_entity_poly.type
_entity_poly.pdbx_seq_one_letter_code
_entity_poly.pdbx_strand_id
1 'polypeptide(L)'
;MTSLHTNPLFARLADSERILVAGAGGGFDIYSGLPVALSLLHQGKEVYLANLSFSALAGLPADDWAADDLAVVTPDSAPHQSYFPERTLAQWLRRHGYPPTVYAFPQTGVRPLRAAYQALTELHGIDAVVLVDGGTDILLRGDEAGLGTPEEDLTSVAALAALDGVPNRVVVSVGFGVDAYHGVNHVQVLENIAALERDGAYLGAFSIPRATREGALYLDAVAHAQHHTPEHPSIVNGSIAAAVRGSFGDVRFTERTRGSELFVNPLMSLCFAFDLPGLAARCLYLDRIEDTHLMRQVHSRIAEFRESMVTRPPRTFPH
;
A
#
# COMPACT_ATOMS: atom_id res chain seq x y z
N MET A 1 -22.78 -9.75 12.49
CA MET A 1 -22.82 -10.77 11.42
C MET A 1 -22.64 -10.06 10.10
N THR A 2 -21.62 -10.41 9.33
CA THR A 2 -21.46 -9.95 7.94
C THR A 2 -22.47 -10.69 7.05
N SER A 3 -23.01 -10.00 6.05
CA SER A 3 -23.93 -10.63 5.09
C SER A 3 -23.21 -10.91 3.77
N LEU A 4 -23.62 -11.95 3.05
CA LEU A 4 -23.02 -12.32 1.77
C LEU A 4 -23.13 -11.20 0.71
N HIS A 5 -24.14 -10.35 0.80
CA HIS A 5 -24.35 -9.23 -0.13
C HIS A 5 -23.62 -7.93 0.27
N THR A 6 -22.90 -7.94 1.39
CA THR A 6 -22.14 -6.77 1.88
C THR A 6 -20.65 -6.96 1.66
N ASN A 7 -19.94 -5.91 1.23
CA ASN A 7 -18.48 -5.94 1.18
C ASN A 7 -17.93 -5.80 2.62
N PRO A 8 -17.15 -6.77 3.13
CA PRO A 8 -16.70 -6.78 4.51
C PRO A 8 -15.80 -5.61 4.91
N LEU A 9 -14.95 -5.11 3.99
CA LEU A 9 -14.09 -3.96 4.26
C LEU A 9 -14.94 -2.71 4.55
N PHE A 10 -15.90 -2.42 3.68
CA PHE A 10 -16.78 -1.26 3.87
C PHE A 10 -17.74 -1.44 5.06
N ALA A 11 -18.14 -2.67 5.38
CA ALA A 11 -18.88 -2.96 6.60
C ALA A 11 -18.04 -2.69 7.86
N ARG A 12 -16.74 -3.03 7.85
CA ARG A 12 -15.80 -2.77 8.95
C ARG A 12 -15.59 -1.27 9.18
N LEU A 13 -15.66 -0.46 8.12
CA LEU A 13 -15.46 0.99 8.12
C LEU A 13 -16.77 1.79 8.16
N ALA A 14 -17.92 1.13 8.35
CA ALA A 14 -19.23 1.77 8.24
C ALA A 14 -19.40 2.94 9.21
N ASP A 15 -18.97 2.76 10.47
CA ASP A 15 -19.11 3.74 11.55
C ASP A 15 -17.96 4.76 11.62
N SER A 16 -16.94 4.63 10.76
CA SER A 16 -15.81 5.56 10.69
C SER A 16 -16.12 6.79 9.84
N GLU A 17 -15.76 7.98 10.32
CA GLU A 17 -16.05 9.25 9.65
C GLU A 17 -14.80 9.83 8.96
N ARG A 18 -13.66 9.80 9.67
CA ARG A 18 -12.40 10.41 9.25
C ARG A 18 -11.34 9.33 9.03
N ILE A 19 -11.12 8.98 7.77
CA ILE A 19 -10.38 7.78 7.39
C ILE A 19 -9.09 8.17 6.67
N LEU A 20 -7.97 7.64 7.14
CA LEU A 20 -6.70 7.69 6.44
C LEU A 20 -6.60 6.51 5.47
N VAL A 21 -6.32 6.77 4.20
CA VAL A 21 -5.85 5.76 3.25
C VAL A 21 -4.38 6.04 2.97
N ALA A 22 -3.50 5.12 3.35
CA ALA A 22 -2.05 5.29 3.27
C ALA A 22 -1.41 4.19 2.44
N GLY A 23 -0.53 4.55 1.49
CA GLY A 23 0.37 3.59 0.85
C GLY A 23 1.41 3.07 1.85
N ALA A 24 1.49 1.74 2.00
CA ALA A 24 2.40 1.07 2.92
C ALA A 24 3.84 1.11 2.41
N GLY A 25 3.97 0.79 1.13
CA GLY A 25 5.21 0.81 0.39
C GLY A 25 5.52 2.17 -0.20
N GLY A 26 6.72 2.25 -0.74
CA GLY A 26 7.21 3.44 -1.40
C GLY A 26 6.57 3.73 -2.76
N GLY A 27 6.83 4.94 -3.27
CA GLY A 27 6.54 5.26 -4.66
C GLY A 27 5.04 5.42 -4.95
N PHE A 28 4.38 4.39 -5.47
CA PHE A 28 3.02 4.50 -6.01
C PHE A 28 1.94 3.75 -5.22
N ASP A 29 2.24 3.21 -4.05
CA ASP A 29 1.31 2.36 -3.31
C ASP A 29 -0.02 3.04 -2.95
N ILE A 30 -0.01 4.34 -2.68
CA ILE A 30 -1.25 5.10 -2.49
C ILE A 30 -2.22 4.99 -3.68
N TYR A 31 -1.73 4.77 -4.91
CA TYR A 31 -2.60 4.56 -6.07
C TYR A 31 -3.41 3.27 -5.96
N SER A 32 -2.82 2.22 -5.39
CA SER A 32 -3.49 0.94 -5.12
C SER A 32 -4.69 1.12 -4.18
N GLY A 33 -4.66 2.17 -3.34
CA GLY A 33 -5.73 2.53 -2.41
C GLY A 33 -6.85 3.38 -3.01
N LEU A 34 -6.68 3.94 -4.22
CA LEU A 34 -7.65 4.88 -4.80
C LEU A 34 -9.05 4.31 -4.97
N PRO A 35 -9.26 3.05 -5.40
CA PRO A 35 -10.61 2.50 -5.47
C PRO A 35 -11.34 2.52 -4.12
N VAL A 36 -10.61 2.25 -3.03
CA VAL A 36 -11.16 2.29 -1.66
C VAL A 36 -11.39 3.74 -1.23
N ALA A 37 -10.39 4.61 -1.39
CA ALA A 37 -10.49 6.03 -1.02
C ALA A 37 -11.66 6.74 -1.72
N LEU A 38 -11.81 6.54 -3.04
CA LEU A 38 -12.88 7.13 -3.83
C LEU A 38 -14.25 6.60 -3.41
N SER A 39 -14.36 5.29 -3.13
CA SER A 39 -15.60 4.71 -2.60
C SER A 39 -16.00 5.36 -1.27
N LEU A 40 -15.06 5.56 -0.35
CA LEU A 40 -15.30 6.20 0.95
C LEU A 40 -15.68 7.68 0.78
N LEU A 41 -15.00 8.43 -0.10
CA LEU A 41 -15.36 9.80 -0.46
C LEU A 41 -16.77 9.90 -1.04
N HIS A 42 -17.15 8.98 -1.94
CA HIS A 42 -18.49 8.96 -2.53
C HIS A 42 -19.60 8.58 -1.54
N GLN A 43 -19.23 7.94 -0.42
CA GLN A 43 -20.12 7.71 0.72
C GLN A 43 -20.24 8.93 1.64
N GLY A 44 -19.53 10.03 1.35
CA GLY A 44 -19.57 11.26 2.13
C GLY A 44 -18.66 11.26 3.36
N LYS A 45 -17.72 10.30 3.46
CA LYS A 45 -16.72 10.25 4.53
C LYS A 45 -15.60 11.25 4.25
N GLU A 46 -14.95 11.72 5.30
CA GLU A 46 -13.73 12.52 5.18
C GLU A 46 -12.55 11.59 4.99
N VAL A 47 -11.86 11.72 3.84
CA VAL A 47 -10.73 10.85 3.50
C VAL A 47 -9.45 11.66 3.39
N TYR A 48 -8.45 11.23 4.13
CA TYR A 48 -7.08 11.76 4.09
C TYR A 48 -6.21 10.75 3.36
N LEU A 49 -5.30 11.23 2.52
CA LEU A 49 -4.39 10.38 1.74
C LEU A 49 -2.98 10.56 2.24
N ALA A 50 -2.24 9.47 2.40
CA ALA A 50 -0.82 9.51 2.71
C ALA A 50 -0.02 8.46 1.93
N ASN A 51 1.31 8.61 1.88
CA ASN A 51 2.18 7.65 1.24
C ASN A 51 3.55 7.66 1.91
N LEU A 52 4.18 6.48 2.07
CA LEU A 52 5.62 6.44 2.31
C LEU A 52 6.33 6.84 1.01
N SER A 53 7.08 7.93 1.03
CA SER A 53 7.55 8.56 -0.19
C SER A 53 8.94 8.12 -0.61
N PHE A 54 9.08 7.86 -1.91
CA PHE A 54 10.39 7.71 -2.57
C PHE A 54 10.87 9.01 -3.23
N SER A 55 10.08 10.09 -3.11
CA SER A 55 10.43 11.42 -3.59
C SER A 55 11.43 12.09 -2.64
N ALA A 56 12.21 13.05 -3.13
CA ALA A 56 13.19 13.75 -2.30
C ALA A 56 12.50 14.82 -1.43
N LEU A 57 11.96 14.42 -0.28
CA LEU A 57 11.20 15.31 0.61
C LEU A 57 12.07 16.33 1.37
N ALA A 58 13.34 16.00 1.65
CA ALA A 58 14.23 16.85 2.44
C ALA A 58 14.48 18.26 1.85
N GLY A 59 14.20 18.44 0.55
CA GLY A 59 14.30 19.74 -0.13
C GLY A 59 13.02 20.60 -0.07
N LEU A 60 11.96 20.13 0.60
CA LEU A 60 10.72 20.89 0.73
C LEU A 60 10.89 22.10 1.67
N PRO A 61 10.20 23.22 1.42
CA PRO A 61 10.11 24.35 2.34
C PRO A 61 9.67 23.93 3.74
N ALA A 62 10.12 24.64 4.78
CA ALA A 62 9.73 24.35 6.16
C ALA A 62 8.21 24.40 6.38
N ASP A 63 7.51 25.31 5.68
CA ASP A 63 6.05 25.46 5.75
C ASP A 63 5.28 24.30 5.13
N ASP A 64 5.95 23.43 4.36
CA ASP A 64 5.36 22.22 3.76
C ASP A 64 5.42 21.01 4.72
N TRP A 65 5.76 21.21 6.00
CA TRP A 65 5.80 20.15 7.02
C TRP A 65 4.74 20.38 8.10
N ALA A 66 3.83 19.42 8.28
CA ALA A 66 2.81 19.47 9.33
C ALA A 66 3.34 19.02 10.70
N ALA A 67 4.35 18.16 10.69
CA ALA A 67 5.09 17.69 11.86
C ALA A 67 6.45 17.13 11.40
N ASP A 68 7.29 16.72 12.36
CA ASP A 68 8.50 15.96 12.06
C ASP A 68 8.13 14.71 11.24
N ASP A 69 8.86 14.48 10.14
CA ASP A 69 8.64 13.36 9.22
C ASP A 69 7.22 13.29 8.62
N LEU A 70 6.50 14.42 8.54
CA LEU A 70 5.16 14.51 7.93
C LEU A 70 5.05 15.73 7.00
N ALA A 71 5.26 15.51 5.70
CA ALA A 71 5.12 16.54 4.69
C ALA A 71 3.69 16.67 4.16
N VAL A 72 3.27 17.90 3.85
CA VAL A 72 2.01 18.25 3.19
C VAL A 72 2.28 18.46 1.70
N VAL A 73 1.93 17.48 0.86
CA VAL A 73 2.14 17.59 -0.58
C VAL A 73 0.89 18.14 -1.24
N THR A 74 1.08 19.26 -1.95
CA THR A 74 0.05 19.91 -2.77
C THR A 74 0.39 19.72 -4.26
N PRO A 75 -0.49 20.12 -5.18
CA PRO A 75 -0.23 19.95 -6.60
C PRO A 75 0.99 20.73 -7.13
N ASP A 76 1.42 21.75 -6.38
CA ASP A 76 2.45 22.69 -6.78
C ASP A 76 3.77 22.48 -6.00
N SER A 77 3.82 21.48 -5.11
CA SER A 77 5.01 21.14 -4.32
C SER A 77 6.18 20.68 -5.21
N ALA A 78 7.40 21.16 -4.93
CA ALA A 78 8.65 20.76 -5.59
C ALA A 78 8.57 20.53 -7.12
N PRO A 79 8.14 21.51 -7.93
CA PRO A 79 7.85 21.32 -9.36
C PRO A 79 9.07 20.90 -10.21
N HIS A 80 10.28 21.07 -9.67
CA HIS A 80 11.55 20.70 -10.29
C HIS A 80 11.83 19.19 -10.24
N GLN A 81 11.16 18.41 -9.37
CA GLN A 81 11.35 16.96 -9.30
C GLN A 81 10.56 16.26 -10.42
N SER A 82 11.21 15.42 -11.21
CA SER A 82 10.59 14.65 -12.29
C SER A 82 9.80 13.43 -11.80
N TYR A 83 10.21 12.86 -10.66
CA TYR A 83 9.52 11.77 -9.97
C TYR A 83 8.92 12.30 -8.67
N PHE A 84 7.59 12.45 -8.64
CA PHE A 84 6.86 12.80 -7.42
C PHE A 84 5.43 12.25 -7.49
N PRO A 85 5.20 10.97 -7.15
CA PRO A 85 3.90 10.31 -7.24
C PRO A 85 2.80 11.03 -6.44
N GLU A 86 3.10 11.50 -5.23
CA GLU A 86 2.13 12.16 -4.35
C GLU A 86 1.68 13.50 -4.91
N ARG A 87 2.61 14.31 -5.44
CA ARG A 87 2.28 15.55 -6.15
C ARG A 87 1.46 15.28 -7.41
N THR A 88 1.86 14.26 -8.17
CA THR A 88 1.15 13.85 -9.39
C THR A 88 -0.29 13.41 -9.07
N LEU A 89 -0.48 12.74 -7.92
CA LEU A 89 -1.80 12.40 -7.41
C LEU A 89 -2.57 13.64 -6.94
N ALA A 90 -1.95 14.56 -6.21
CA ALA A 90 -2.56 15.83 -5.81
C ALA A 90 -3.06 16.64 -7.01
N GLN A 91 -2.28 16.70 -8.10
CA GLN A 91 -2.69 17.31 -9.37
C GLN A 91 -3.91 16.63 -9.99
N TRP A 92 -3.92 15.29 -9.98
CA TRP A 92 -5.04 14.50 -10.47
C TRP A 92 -6.31 14.71 -9.63
N LEU A 93 -6.19 14.73 -8.30
CA LEU A 93 -7.29 15.01 -7.37
C LEU A 93 -7.90 16.39 -7.63
N ARG A 94 -7.04 17.43 -7.78
CA ARG A 94 -7.47 18.79 -8.13
C ARG A 94 -8.27 18.81 -9.44
N ARG A 95 -7.79 18.11 -10.47
CA ARG A 95 -8.45 18.02 -11.78
C ARG A 95 -9.85 17.41 -11.70
N HIS A 96 -10.06 16.45 -10.80
CA HIS A 96 -11.34 15.74 -10.62
C HIS A 96 -12.21 16.33 -9.51
N GLY A 97 -11.82 17.44 -8.89
CA GLY A 97 -12.60 18.13 -7.86
C GLY A 97 -12.56 17.48 -6.48
N TYR A 98 -11.54 16.66 -6.20
CA TYR A 98 -11.29 16.07 -4.88
C TYR A 98 -10.31 16.94 -4.06
N PRO A 99 -10.26 16.79 -2.72
CA PRO A 99 -9.26 17.44 -1.88
C PRO A 99 -7.83 17.17 -2.41
N PRO A 100 -7.07 18.20 -2.81
CA PRO A 100 -5.83 18.00 -3.56
C PRO A 100 -4.60 17.93 -2.65
N THR A 101 -4.71 17.26 -1.50
CA THR A 101 -3.62 17.11 -0.53
C THR A 101 -3.30 15.65 -0.34
N VAL A 102 -2.01 15.32 -0.41
CA VAL A 102 -1.49 13.98 -0.09
C VAL A 102 -0.37 14.18 0.93
N TYR A 103 -0.46 13.52 2.08
CA TYR A 103 0.61 13.52 3.07
C TYR A 103 1.73 12.60 2.62
N ALA A 104 2.97 12.95 2.90
CA ALA A 104 4.12 12.14 2.53
C ALA A 104 5.03 11.92 3.74
N PHE A 105 5.35 10.66 4.01
CA PHE A 105 6.31 10.26 5.03
C PHE A 105 7.68 10.03 4.37
N PRO A 106 8.78 10.54 4.91
CA PRO A 106 10.12 10.18 4.43
C PRO A 106 10.46 8.73 4.79
N GLN A 107 11.44 8.13 4.10
CA GLN A 107 11.95 6.80 4.44
C GLN A 107 12.72 6.83 5.76
N THR A 108 12.03 6.53 6.85
CA THR A 108 12.59 6.39 8.21
C THR A 108 12.51 4.95 8.71
N GLY A 109 12.94 4.71 9.93
CA GLY A 109 12.59 3.48 10.67
C GLY A 109 11.21 3.58 11.32
N VAL A 110 10.86 2.57 12.11
CA VAL A 110 9.53 2.40 12.72
C VAL A 110 9.19 3.53 13.68
N ARG A 111 10.13 3.97 14.53
CA ARG A 111 9.84 4.96 15.58
C ARG A 111 9.45 6.34 15.01
N PRO A 112 10.24 6.96 14.11
CA PRO A 112 9.85 8.23 13.51
C PRO A 112 8.57 8.10 12.68
N LEU A 113 8.41 7.01 11.92
CA LEU A 113 7.21 6.80 11.10
C LEU A 113 5.95 6.70 11.97
N ARG A 114 6.02 6.00 13.12
CA ARG A 114 4.93 5.95 14.08
C ARG A 114 4.57 7.32 14.63
N ALA A 115 5.57 8.12 14.98
CA ALA A 115 5.34 9.48 15.46
C ALA A 115 4.65 10.35 14.39
N ALA A 116 5.05 10.21 13.12
CA ALA A 116 4.42 10.91 12.00
C ALA A 116 2.97 10.44 11.77
N TYR A 117 2.70 9.13 11.81
CA TYR A 117 1.32 8.62 11.77
C TYR A 117 0.49 9.15 12.94
N GLN A 118 1.04 9.15 14.16
CA GLN A 118 0.36 9.69 15.33
C GLN A 118 0.02 11.18 15.14
N ALA A 119 0.99 11.99 14.72
CA ALA A 119 0.77 13.41 14.45
C ALA A 119 -0.31 13.63 13.38
N LEU A 120 -0.30 12.83 12.30
CA LEU A 120 -1.34 12.91 11.27
C LEU A 120 -2.72 12.54 11.82
N THR A 121 -2.80 11.48 12.63
CA THR A 121 -4.08 11.05 13.22
C THR A 121 -4.64 12.06 14.20
N GLU A 122 -3.79 12.72 14.99
CA GLU A 122 -4.19 13.78 15.92
C GLU A 122 -4.61 15.05 15.18
N LEU A 123 -3.87 15.44 14.12
CA LEU A 123 -4.14 16.64 13.33
C LEU A 123 -5.56 16.65 12.74
N HIS A 124 -6.03 15.49 12.26
CA HIS A 124 -7.33 15.37 11.59
C HIS A 124 -8.36 14.58 12.40
N GLY A 125 -8.03 14.14 13.61
CA GLY A 125 -8.91 13.29 14.41
C GLY A 125 -9.34 12.01 13.68
N ILE A 126 -8.40 11.35 12.99
CA ILE A 126 -8.63 10.13 12.21
C ILE A 126 -9.09 8.99 13.14
N ASP A 127 -10.18 8.33 12.75
CA ASP A 127 -10.79 7.22 13.51
C ASP A 127 -10.62 5.84 12.84
N ALA A 128 -10.10 5.80 11.61
CA ALA A 128 -9.68 4.57 10.94
C ALA A 128 -8.50 4.76 9.98
N VAL A 129 -7.69 3.71 9.83
CA VAL A 129 -6.61 3.64 8.85
C VAL A 129 -6.82 2.44 7.92
N VAL A 130 -6.72 2.69 6.62
CA VAL A 130 -6.59 1.69 5.56
C VAL A 130 -5.17 1.80 5.01
N LEU A 131 -4.31 0.88 5.42
CA LEU A 131 -2.96 0.74 4.89
C LEU A 131 -3.01 -0.10 3.60
N VAL A 132 -2.38 0.35 2.52
CA VAL A 132 -2.53 -0.28 1.21
C VAL A 132 -1.18 -0.61 0.60
N ASP A 133 -1.03 -1.83 0.12
CA ASP A 133 0.14 -2.33 -0.59
C ASP A 133 -0.22 -2.66 -2.05
N GLY A 134 0.61 -2.15 -2.97
CA GLY A 134 0.65 -2.55 -4.36
C GLY A 134 1.46 -3.83 -4.58
N GLY A 135 0.97 -4.93 -4.01
CA GLY A 135 1.73 -6.16 -3.93
C GLY A 135 1.07 -7.13 -2.99
N THR A 136 1.83 -8.15 -2.61
CA THR A 136 1.47 -9.22 -1.69
C THR A 136 2.58 -9.53 -0.69
N ASP A 137 3.72 -8.86 -0.79
CA ASP A 137 4.85 -9.01 0.13
C ASP A 137 4.53 -8.50 1.53
N ILE A 138 3.62 -7.54 1.69
CA ILE A 138 3.10 -7.16 3.02
C ILE A 138 2.47 -8.33 3.80
N LEU A 139 2.07 -9.41 3.11
CA LEU A 139 1.45 -10.59 3.71
C LEU A 139 2.48 -11.66 4.14
N LEU A 140 3.76 -11.42 3.92
CA LEU A 140 4.83 -12.36 4.20
C LEU A 140 5.34 -12.21 5.63
N ARG A 141 5.61 -13.33 6.28
CA ARG A 141 5.91 -13.37 7.71
C ARG A 141 7.39 -13.45 8.05
N GLY A 142 8.24 -13.79 7.08
CA GLY A 142 9.70 -13.87 7.24
C GLY A 142 10.31 -15.24 6.95
N ASP A 143 9.53 -16.32 7.05
CA ASP A 143 9.99 -17.70 6.87
C ASP A 143 9.79 -18.22 5.43
N GLU A 144 9.30 -17.39 4.52
CA GLU A 144 9.08 -17.71 3.11
C GLU A 144 10.38 -17.86 2.31
N ALA A 145 10.26 -18.46 1.12
CA ALA A 145 11.39 -18.64 0.21
C ALA A 145 11.99 -17.27 -0.20
N GLY A 146 11.14 -16.29 -0.51
CA GLY A 146 11.50 -14.91 -0.79
C GLY A 146 10.50 -13.97 -0.17
N LEU A 147 10.95 -12.76 0.21
CA LEU A 147 10.12 -11.77 0.91
C LEU A 147 9.71 -10.57 0.05
N GLY A 148 10.12 -10.51 -1.22
CA GLY A 148 9.90 -9.29 -2.00
C GLY A 148 10.76 -8.15 -1.48
N THR A 149 10.11 -7.01 -1.25
CA THR A 149 10.69 -5.76 -0.73
C THR A 149 10.01 -5.35 0.59
N PRO A 150 10.20 -6.14 1.67
CA PRO A 150 9.39 -5.99 2.88
C PRO A 150 9.70 -4.73 3.71
N GLU A 151 10.81 -4.04 3.47
CA GLU A 151 11.33 -3.00 4.35
C GLU A 151 10.33 -1.88 4.58
N GLU A 152 9.85 -1.25 3.50
CA GLU A 152 8.86 -0.18 3.55
C GLU A 152 7.55 -0.64 4.19
N ASP A 153 6.98 -1.73 3.66
CA ASP A 153 5.66 -2.22 4.05
C ASP A 153 5.61 -2.59 5.53
N LEU A 154 6.59 -3.35 6.00
CA LEU A 154 6.61 -3.82 7.39
C LEU A 154 7.03 -2.71 8.35
N THR A 155 7.73 -1.67 7.89
CA THR A 155 7.92 -0.45 8.68
C THR A 155 6.57 0.24 8.93
N SER A 156 5.74 0.36 7.89
CA SER A 156 4.38 0.92 7.99
C SER A 156 3.45 0.05 8.85
N VAL A 157 3.49 -1.28 8.70
CA VAL A 157 2.73 -2.21 9.55
C VAL A 157 3.17 -2.09 11.01
N ALA A 158 4.47 -2.09 11.31
CA ALA A 158 4.98 -1.96 12.68
C ALA A 158 4.60 -0.60 13.30
N ALA A 159 4.67 0.49 12.52
CA ALA A 159 4.30 1.81 12.98
C ALA A 159 2.83 1.86 13.43
N LEU A 160 1.92 1.34 12.60
CA LEU A 160 0.47 1.36 12.86
C LEU A 160 -0.01 0.29 13.85
N ALA A 161 0.67 -0.86 13.94
CA ALA A 161 0.29 -1.94 14.86
C ALA A 161 0.29 -1.50 16.33
N ALA A 162 1.22 -0.60 16.69
CA ALA A 162 1.33 -0.04 18.03
C ALA A 162 0.60 1.31 18.22
N LEU A 163 -0.19 1.76 17.24
CA LEU A 163 -0.89 3.06 17.29
C LEU A 163 -2.30 2.93 17.89
N ASP A 164 -2.40 2.59 19.18
CA ASP A 164 -3.66 2.21 19.84
C ASP A 164 -4.75 3.29 19.85
N GLY A 165 -4.39 4.55 19.54
CA GLY A 165 -5.35 5.65 19.38
C GLY A 165 -6.34 5.48 18.23
N VAL A 166 -6.07 4.59 17.28
CA VAL A 166 -6.98 4.29 16.16
C VAL A 166 -7.43 2.82 16.19
N PRO A 167 -8.67 2.51 16.59
CA PRO A 167 -9.10 1.13 16.78
C PRO A 167 -9.34 0.39 15.45
N ASN A 168 -9.75 1.09 14.40
CA ASN A 168 -10.05 0.51 13.10
C ASN A 168 -8.85 0.63 12.17
N ARG A 169 -7.99 -0.38 12.15
CA ARG A 169 -6.81 -0.43 11.28
C ARG A 169 -6.86 -1.67 10.42
N VAL A 170 -6.84 -1.49 9.11
CA VAL A 170 -6.94 -2.58 8.13
C VAL A 170 -5.82 -2.47 7.11
N VAL A 171 -5.41 -3.62 6.58
CA VAL A 171 -4.49 -3.70 5.44
C VAL A 171 -5.26 -4.13 4.20
N VAL A 172 -5.00 -3.50 3.06
CA VAL A 172 -5.49 -3.90 1.75
C VAL A 172 -4.30 -4.21 0.86
N SER A 173 -4.21 -5.44 0.38
CA SER A 173 -3.18 -5.87 -0.59
C SER A 173 -3.86 -6.12 -1.94
N VAL A 174 -3.28 -5.59 -3.02
CA VAL A 174 -3.81 -5.70 -4.39
C VAL A 174 -2.66 -5.86 -5.38
N GLY A 175 -2.88 -6.64 -6.45
CA GLY A 175 -1.83 -6.93 -7.42
C GLY A 175 -1.23 -8.33 -7.28
N PHE A 176 -1.99 -9.30 -6.76
CA PHE A 176 -1.56 -10.69 -6.62
C PHE A 176 -0.82 -11.21 -7.87
N GLY A 177 0.43 -11.63 -7.69
CA GLY A 177 1.29 -12.07 -8.78
C GLY A 177 2.47 -11.13 -9.06
N VAL A 178 2.33 -9.83 -8.78
CA VAL A 178 3.28 -8.82 -9.24
C VAL A 178 4.67 -8.94 -8.61
N ASP A 179 4.76 -9.43 -7.38
CA ASP A 179 6.03 -9.54 -6.64
C ASP A 179 6.82 -10.81 -6.97
N ALA A 180 6.35 -11.62 -7.93
CA ALA A 180 7.09 -12.79 -8.39
C ALA A 180 8.52 -12.42 -8.83
N TYR A 181 8.70 -11.24 -9.44
CA TYR A 181 10.01 -10.74 -9.88
C TYR A 181 10.94 -10.37 -8.72
N HIS A 182 10.39 -10.14 -7.52
CA HIS A 182 11.14 -9.91 -6.29
C HIS A 182 11.25 -11.19 -5.43
N GLY A 183 10.97 -12.35 -6.02
CA GLY A 183 11.17 -13.66 -5.38
C GLY A 183 10.01 -14.12 -4.49
N VAL A 184 8.88 -13.43 -4.49
CA VAL A 184 7.69 -13.84 -3.72
C VAL A 184 7.10 -15.12 -4.33
N ASN A 185 6.87 -16.12 -3.46
CA ASN A 185 6.20 -17.36 -3.85
C ASN A 185 4.69 -17.26 -3.56
N HIS A 186 3.88 -17.13 -4.62
CA HIS A 186 2.44 -16.91 -4.50
C HIS A 186 1.66 -18.06 -3.85
N VAL A 187 2.20 -19.28 -3.82
CA VAL A 187 1.59 -20.37 -3.04
C VAL A 187 1.73 -20.11 -1.54
N GLN A 188 2.90 -19.63 -1.11
CA GLN A 188 3.14 -19.26 0.29
C GLN A 188 2.32 -18.03 0.70
N VAL A 189 2.08 -17.07 -0.19
CA VAL A 189 1.11 -15.98 0.02
C VAL A 189 -0.28 -16.55 0.32
N LEU A 190 -0.77 -17.49 -0.49
CA LEU A 190 -2.08 -18.11 -0.27
C LEU A 190 -2.14 -18.91 1.04
N GLU A 191 -1.05 -19.57 1.44
CA GLU A 191 -0.94 -20.22 2.76
C GLU A 191 -1.07 -19.20 3.90
N ASN A 192 -0.47 -18.02 3.75
CA ASN A 192 -0.53 -16.95 4.74
C ASN A 192 -1.94 -16.35 4.84
N ILE A 193 -2.61 -16.12 3.70
CA ILE A 193 -4.02 -15.68 3.68
C ILE A 193 -4.90 -16.70 4.40
N ALA A 194 -4.73 -17.99 4.12
CA ALA A 194 -5.48 -19.06 4.78
C ALA A 194 -5.18 -19.13 6.29
N ALA A 195 -3.95 -18.79 6.71
CA ALA A 195 -3.61 -18.72 8.12
C ALA A 195 -4.23 -17.51 8.82
N LEU A 196 -4.25 -16.34 8.16
CA LEU A 196 -4.94 -15.13 8.66
C LEU A 196 -6.45 -15.35 8.78
N GLU A 197 -7.07 -16.06 7.84
CA GLU A 197 -8.47 -16.48 7.94
C GLU A 197 -8.72 -17.37 9.17
N ARG A 198 -7.87 -18.37 9.43
CA ARG A 198 -8.00 -19.22 10.62
C ARG A 198 -7.93 -18.43 11.92
N ASP A 199 -7.17 -17.34 11.93
CA ASP A 199 -7.01 -16.46 13.08
C ASP A 199 -8.12 -15.37 13.15
N GLY A 200 -9.03 -15.34 12.17
CA GLY A 200 -10.10 -14.33 12.07
C GLY A 200 -9.63 -12.94 11.62
N ALA A 201 -8.40 -12.85 11.09
CA ALA A 201 -7.78 -11.60 10.65
C ALA A 201 -8.00 -11.31 9.15
N TYR A 202 -8.51 -12.25 8.35
CA TYR A 202 -8.90 -12.00 6.97
C TYR A 202 -10.34 -11.48 6.92
N LEU A 203 -10.53 -10.31 6.32
CA LEU A 203 -11.85 -9.69 6.18
C LEU A 203 -12.57 -10.16 4.90
N GLY A 204 -11.82 -10.69 3.93
CA GLY A 204 -12.34 -11.11 2.63
C GLY A 204 -11.68 -10.40 1.46
N ALA A 205 -12.14 -10.70 0.26
CA ALA A 205 -11.66 -10.09 -0.97
C ALA A 205 -12.80 -9.59 -1.86
N PHE A 206 -12.48 -8.58 -2.67
CA PHE A 206 -13.37 -8.04 -3.69
C PHE A 206 -12.57 -7.57 -4.90
N SER A 207 -13.20 -7.48 -6.06
CA SER A 207 -12.54 -7.04 -7.29
C SER A 207 -12.74 -5.55 -7.53
N ILE A 208 -11.77 -4.89 -8.18
CA ILE A 208 -11.92 -3.54 -8.73
C ILE A 208 -12.59 -3.64 -10.12
N PRO A 209 -13.88 -3.29 -10.28
CA PRO A 209 -14.56 -3.45 -11.55
C PRO A 209 -14.35 -2.20 -12.42
N ARG A 210 -13.88 -2.35 -13.65
CA ARG A 210 -13.76 -1.20 -14.58
C ARG A 210 -15.09 -0.47 -14.86
N ALA A 211 -16.22 -1.13 -14.60
CA ALA A 211 -17.56 -0.61 -14.82
C ALA A 211 -18.07 0.30 -13.69
N THR A 212 -17.40 0.31 -12.53
CA THR A 212 -17.74 1.26 -11.46
C THR A 212 -17.04 2.59 -11.69
N ARG A 213 -17.57 3.65 -11.05
CA ARG A 213 -16.97 4.98 -11.10
C ARG A 213 -15.54 4.96 -10.54
N GLU A 214 -15.35 4.27 -9.43
CA GLU A 214 -14.07 4.15 -8.73
C GLU A 214 -13.04 3.41 -9.59
N GLY A 215 -13.45 2.31 -10.25
CA GLY A 215 -12.56 1.56 -11.15
C GLY A 215 -12.16 2.36 -12.38
N ALA A 216 -13.10 3.11 -12.99
CA ALA A 216 -12.80 3.98 -14.12
C ALA A 216 -11.84 5.13 -13.73
N LEU A 217 -12.07 5.76 -12.57
CA LEU A 217 -11.20 6.82 -12.05
C LEU A 217 -9.80 6.30 -11.68
N TYR A 218 -9.70 5.09 -11.12
CA TYR A 218 -8.42 4.45 -10.86
C TYR A 218 -7.61 4.26 -12.15
N LEU A 219 -8.23 3.75 -13.22
CA LEU A 219 -7.57 3.60 -14.53
C LEU A 219 -7.10 4.94 -15.10
N ASP A 220 -7.87 6.01 -14.91
CA ASP A 220 -7.50 7.37 -15.32
C ASP A 220 -6.33 7.92 -14.48
N ALA A 221 -6.35 7.72 -13.16
CA ALA A 221 -5.27 8.12 -12.26
C ALA A 221 -3.95 7.42 -12.61
N VAL A 222 -3.98 6.11 -12.87
CA VAL A 222 -2.78 5.36 -13.28
C VAL A 222 -2.25 5.86 -14.62
N ALA A 223 -3.12 6.13 -15.60
CA ALA A 223 -2.71 6.69 -16.88
C ALA A 223 -2.11 8.10 -16.73
N HIS A 224 -2.71 8.93 -15.89
CA HIS A 224 -2.19 10.26 -15.55
C HIS A 224 -0.80 10.16 -14.90
N ALA A 225 -0.62 9.27 -13.93
CA ALA A 225 0.67 9.01 -13.31
C ALA A 225 1.73 8.60 -14.32
N GLN A 226 1.43 7.61 -15.17
CA GLN A 226 2.35 7.14 -16.21
C GLN A 226 2.80 8.24 -17.16
N HIS A 227 1.90 9.17 -17.51
CA HIS A 227 2.22 10.31 -18.36
C HIS A 227 3.17 11.31 -17.68
N HIS A 228 3.02 11.51 -16.37
CA HIS A 228 3.80 12.51 -15.61
C HIS A 228 5.08 11.95 -14.98
N THR A 229 5.25 10.62 -14.94
CA THR A 229 6.50 9.96 -14.53
C THR A 229 7.02 8.99 -15.60
N PRO A 230 7.26 9.44 -16.85
CA PRO A 230 7.52 8.56 -17.99
C PRO A 230 8.82 7.75 -17.87
N GLU A 231 9.82 8.25 -17.13
CA GLU A 231 11.09 7.56 -16.90
C GLU A 231 10.94 6.41 -15.88
N HIS A 232 10.08 6.62 -14.87
CA HIS A 232 9.86 5.68 -13.78
C HIS A 232 8.36 5.46 -13.48
N PRO A 233 7.57 4.97 -14.45
CA PRO A 233 6.16 4.68 -14.21
C PRO A 233 6.04 3.47 -13.26
N SER A 234 4.92 3.39 -12.53
CA SER A 234 4.62 2.24 -11.68
C SER A 234 4.35 0.99 -12.53
N ILE A 235 5.22 -0.02 -12.41
CA ILE A 235 5.01 -1.34 -12.99
C ILE A 235 3.85 -2.04 -12.29
N VAL A 236 3.76 -1.89 -10.97
CA VAL A 236 2.70 -2.46 -10.13
C VAL A 236 1.33 -1.96 -10.57
N ASN A 237 1.09 -0.66 -10.47
CA ASN A 237 -0.22 -0.09 -10.79
C ASN A 237 -0.54 -0.21 -12.29
N GLY A 238 0.48 -0.22 -13.16
CA GLY A 238 0.28 -0.54 -14.58
C GLY A 238 -0.22 -1.98 -14.81
N SER A 239 0.30 -2.95 -14.05
CA SER A 239 -0.12 -4.36 -14.14
C SER A 239 -1.53 -4.56 -13.57
N ILE A 240 -1.84 -3.95 -12.42
CA ILE A 240 -3.20 -3.94 -11.84
C ILE A 240 -4.19 -3.29 -12.82
N ALA A 241 -3.85 -2.13 -13.38
CA ALA A 241 -4.70 -1.45 -14.37
C ALA A 241 -4.91 -2.29 -15.65
N ALA A 242 -3.90 -3.03 -16.10
CA ALA A 242 -4.04 -3.96 -17.23
C ALA A 242 -5.01 -5.12 -16.88
N ALA A 243 -4.89 -5.71 -15.69
CA ALA A 243 -5.81 -6.73 -15.22
C ALA A 243 -7.26 -6.22 -15.10
N VAL A 244 -7.46 -5.01 -14.55
CA VAL A 244 -8.77 -4.35 -14.45
C VAL A 244 -9.39 -4.12 -15.85
N ARG A 245 -8.57 -3.86 -16.87
CA ARG A 245 -9.05 -3.76 -18.27
C ARG A 245 -9.38 -5.12 -18.90
N GLY A 246 -8.99 -6.23 -18.28
CA GLY A 246 -9.20 -7.60 -18.75
C GLY A 246 -8.03 -8.15 -19.57
N SER A 247 -6.84 -7.55 -19.49
CA SER A 247 -5.63 -8.08 -20.14
C SER A 247 -5.07 -9.30 -19.39
N PHE A 248 -4.31 -10.14 -20.09
CA PHE A 248 -3.68 -11.34 -19.55
C PHE A 248 -2.31 -11.58 -20.20
N GLY A 249 -1.35 -12.14 -19.45
CA GLY A 249 -0.01 -12.49 -19.92
C GLY A 249 0.95 -11.30 -19.97
N ASP A 250 1.86 -11.31 -20.95
CA ASP A 250 2.91 -10.31 -21.11
C ASP A 250 2.38 -8.99 -21.70
N VAL A 251 1.93 -8.10 -20.84
CA VAL A 251 1.42 -6.78 -21.25
C VAL A 251 2.54 -5.74 -21.18
N ARG A 252 2.86 -5.14 -22.33
CA ARG A 252 3.88 -4.08 -22.43
C ARG A 252 3.26 -2.70 -22.38
N PHE A 253 3.51 -1.97 -21.29
CA PHE A 253 3.09 -0.56 -21.12
C PHE A 253 4.24 0.37 -20.70
N THR A 254 5.45 -0.16 -20.51
CA THR A 254 6.65 0.62 -20.16
C THR A 254 7.90 -0.09 -20.66
N GLU A 255 8.93 0.70 -20.99
CA GLU A 255 10.25 0.17 -21.35
C GLU A 255 11.01 -0.43 -20.16
N ARG A 256 10.59 -0.13 -18.92
CA ARG A 256 11.22 -0.69 -17.71
C ARG A 256 11.11 -2.20 -17.61
N THR A 257 10.14 -2.82 -18.27
CA THR A 257 9.96 -4.27 -18.25
C THR A 257 10.66 -4.96 -19.42
N ARG A 258 11.32 -4.21 -20.32
CA ARG A 258 12.03 -4.76 -21.48
C ARG A 258 13.00 -5.87 -21.05
N GLY A 259 12.85 -7.05 -21.66
CA GLY A 259 13.70 -8.21 -21.34
C GLY A 259 13.21 -9.10 -20.19
N SER A 260 12.09 -8.74 -19.54
CA SER A 260 11.36 -9.61 -18.60
C SER A 260 9.92 -9.81 -19.09
N GLU A 261 9.32 -10.98 -18.94
CA GLU A 261 7.93 -11.24 -19.33
C GLU A 261 7.01 -10.92 -18.15
N LEU A 262 6.04 -10.01 -18.27
CA LEU A 262 5.01 -9.80 -17.25
C LEU A 262 4.00 -10.96 -17.26
N PHE A 263 3.40 -11.27 -16.11
CA PHE A 263 2.28 -12.22 -16.03
C PHE A 263 1.02 -11.54 -15.47
N VAL A 264 0.47 -10.61 -16.26
CA VAL A 264 -0.81 -9.97 -15.93
C VAL A 264 -1.89 -11.04 -15.85
N ASN A 265 -2.66 -11.05 -14.77
CA ASN A 265 -3.69 -12.04 -14.55
C ASN A 265 -4.89 -11.44 -13.77
N PRO A 266 -6.09 -12.05 -13.83
CA PRO A 266 -7.27 -11.49 -13.18
C PRO A 266 -7.16 -11.32 -11.67
N LEU A 267 -6.34 -12.11 -10.98
CA LEU A 267 -6.15 -12.02 -9.52
C LEU A 267 -5.48 -10.70 -9.11
N MET A 268 -4.73 -10.05 -10.02
CA MET A 268 -4.15 -8.73 -9.77
C MET A 268 -5.21 -7.65 -9.53
N SER A 269 -6.44 -7.85 -9.99
CA SER A 269 -7.56 -6.92 -9.76
C SER A 269 -8.30 -7.14 -8.44
N LEU A 270 -7.91 -8.18 -7.67
CA LEU A 270 -8.49 -8.47 -6.37
C LEU A 270 -7.80 -7.68 -5.27
N CYS A 271 -8.60 -7.01 -4.45
CA CYS A 271 -8.19 -6.45 -3.17
C CYS A 271 -8.46 -7.49 -2.08
N PHE A 272 -7.43 -7.88 -1.34
CA PHE A 272 -7.53 -8.70 -0.14
C PHE A 272 -7.45 -7.79 1.09
N ALA A 273 -8.44 -7.86 1.97
CA ALA A 273 -8.52 -7.01 3.16
C ALA A 273 -8.26 -7.81 4.44
N PHE A 274 -7.50 -7.23 5.37
CA PHE A 274 -7.07 -7.87 6.61
C PHE A 274 -7.18 -6.90 7.79
N ASP A 275 -7.40 -7.43 8.98
CA ASP A 275 -7.16 -6.71 10.24
C ASP A 275 -5.66 -6.50 10.43
N LEU A 276 -5.24 -5.24 10.63
CA LEU A 276 -3.81 -4.90 10.71
C LEU A 276 -3.15 -5.51 11.95
N PRO A 277 -3.70 -5.40 13.18
CA PRO A 277 -3.15 -6.08 14.35
C PRO A 277 -3.02 -7.60 14.17
N GLY A 278 -4.03 -8.26 13.57
CA GLY A 278 -3.99 -9.68 13.28
C GLY A 278 -2.89 -10.07 12.29
N LEU A 279 -2.66 -9.26 11.25
CA LEU A 279 -1.55 -9.43 10.32
C LEU A 279 -0.20 -9.25 11.01
N ALA A 280 -0.05 -8.16 11.77
CA ALA A 280 1.17 -7.84 12.50
C ALA A 280 1.59 -8.96 13.47
N ALA A 281 0.63 -9.56 14.18
CA ALA A 281 0.87 -10.66 15.12
C ALA A 281 1.44 -11.93 14.47
N ARG A 282 1.31 -12.10 13.15
CA ARG A 282 1.86 -13.25 12.42
C ARG A 282 3.27 -13.02 11.88
N CYS A 283 3.71 -11.77 11.77
CA CYS A 283 5.05 -11.41 11.32
C CYS A 283 6.09 -11.82 12.36
N LEU A 284 7.09 -12.59 11.92
CA LEU A 284 8.06 -13.26 12.81
C LEU A 284 9.22 -12.36 13.25
N TYR A 285 9.34 -11.17 12.67
CA TYR A 285 10.46 -10.25 12.90
C TYR A 285 10.01 -8.83 13.23
N LEU A 286 8.72 -8.59 13.43
CA LEU A 286 8.20 -7.24 13.67
C LEU A 286 8.80 -6.63 14.95
N ASP A 287 9.00 -7.44 15.98
CA ASP A 287 9.67 -7.04 17.23
C ASP A 287 11.14 -6.61 17.02
N ARG A 288 11.80 -7.16 15.98
CA ARG A 288 13.21 -6.86 15.67
C ARG A 288 13.41 -5.49 15.03
N ILE A 289 12.38 -4.97 14.37
CA ILE A 289 12.44 -3.68 13.66
C ILE A 289 11.81 -2.53 14.45
N GLU A 290 11.14 -2.83 15.55
CA GLU A 290 10.35 -1.91 16.37
C GLU A 290 11.13 -0.65 16.82
N ASP A 291 12.40 -0.81 17.22
CA ASP A 291 13.23 0.29 17.75
C ASP A 291 14.06 1.03 16.69
N THR A 292 13.80 0.77 15.41
CA THR A 292 14.55 1.38 14.31
C THR A 292 14.17 2.85 14.11
N HIS A 293 15.16 3.64 13.72
CA HIS A 293 15.02 5.06 13.38
C HIS A 293 15.31 5.32 11.89
N LEU A 294 16.08 4.45 11.24
CA LEU A 294 16.46 4.58 9.83
C LEU A 294 16.08 3.33 9.04
N MET A 295 15.69 3.50 7.78
CA MET A 295 15.31 2.38 6.90
C MET A 295 16.44 1.33 6.76
N ARG A 296 17.71 1.77 6.72
CA ARG A 296 18.87 0.86 6.71
C ARG A 296 18.94 -0.08 7.93
N GLN A 297 18.42 0.36 9.08
CA GLN A 297 18.35 -0.48 10.27
C GLN A 297 17.26 -1.54 10.10
N VAL A 298 16.10 -1.18 9.54
CA VAL A 298 15.03 -2.13 9.20
C VAL A 298 15.59 -3.22 8.28
N HIS A 299 16.22 -2.83 7.16
CA HIS A 299 16.86 -3.75 6.23
C HIS A 299 17.84 -4.71 6.93
N SER A 300 18.75 -4.17 7.75
CA SER A 300 19.75 -4.98 8.46
C SER A 300 19.11 -5.98 9.44
N ARG A 301 18.07 -5.57 10.17
CA ARG A 301 17.35 -6.41 11.14
C ARG A 301 16.56 -7.53 10.47
N ILE A 302 15.93 -7.25 9.33
CA ILE A 302 15.25 -8.28 8.53
C ILE A 302 16.28 -9.29 8.00
N ALA A 303 17.40 -8.82 7.46
CA ALA A 303 18.48 -9.69 6.98
C ALA A 303 19.05 -10.59 8.10
N GLU A 304 19.41 -10.00 9.25
CA GLU A 304 19.87 -10.75 10.44
C GLU A 304 18.87 -11.82 10.88
N PHE A 305 17.57 -11.48 10.89
CA PHE A 305 16.52 -12.44 11.21
C PHE A 305 16.49 -13.60 10.20
N ARG A 306 16.56 -13.31 8.90
CA ARG A 306 16.52 -14.34 7.86
C ARG A 306 17.71 -15.28 7.92
N GLU A 307 18.90 -14.77 8.21
CA GLU A 307 20.11 -15.58 8.39
C GLU A 307 20.02 -16.53 9.59
N SER A 308 19.21 -16.18 10.60
CA SER A 308 19.04 -16.98 11.81
C SER A 308 18.08 -18.17 11.68
N MET A 309 17.42 -18.34 10.52
CA MET A 309 16.40 -19.37 10.35
C MET A 309 16.46 -20.12 9.01
N VAL A 310 15.74 -21.24 8.96
CA VAL A 310 15.55 -22.02 7.74
C VAL A 310 14.28 -21.54 7.03
N THR A 311 14.43 -21.03 5.82
CA THR A 311 13.30 -20.62 4.97
C THR A 311 12.55 -21.84 4.41
N ARG A 312 11.23 -21.72 4.26
CA ARG A 312 10.38 -22.72 3.62
C ARG A 312 10.77 -22.87 2.13
N PRO A 313 10.84 -24.11 1.60
CA PRO A 313 11.09 -24.31 0.18
C PRO A 313 9.95 -23.73 -0.68
N PRO A 314 10.25 -23.16 -1.85
CA PRO A 314 9.22 -22.64 -2.74
C PRO A 314 8.30 -23.77 -3.22
N ARG A 315 7.02 -23.46 -3.41
CA ARG A 315 6.01 -24.41 -3.90
C ARG A 315 5.47 -23.96 -5.26
N THR A 316 5.08 -24.93 -6.07
CA THR A 316 4.38 -24.69 -7.35
C THR A 316 2.88 -24.75 -7.12
N PHE A 317 2.14 -23.80 -7.69
CA PHE A 317 0.68 -23.85 -7.69
C PHE A 317 0.23 -25.06 -8.55
N PRO A 318 -0.67 -25.93 -8.06
CA PRO A 318 -1.12 -27.08 -8.85
C PRO A 318 -1.77 -26.61 -10.15
N HIS A 319 -1.35 -27.22 -11.26
CA HIS A 319 -1.88 -27.02 -12.60
C HIS A 319 -3.07 -27.95 -12.86
#